data_AF-A0AA47JDZ9-F1
#
_entry.id   AF-A0AA47JDZ9-F1
#
_cell.length_a   1.000
_cell.length_b   1.000
_cell.length_c   1.000
_cell.angle_alpha   90.00
_cell.angle_beta   90.00
_cell.angle_gamma   90.00
#
_symmetry.space_group_name_H-M   'P 1'
#
loop_
_entity.id
_entity.type
_entity.pdbx_description
1 polymer ?
#
loop_
_entity_poly.entity_id
_entity_poly.type
_entity_poly.pdbx_seq_one_letter_code
_entity_poly.pdbx_strand_id
1 'polypeptide(L)'
;MKTIELSEDTYNELAMLAEPFESPESVIIRLIKDRVTARSKETSQPLKTEGRLFTNREIQERISRIAVGLTPSKLAELCNSDHSKEVFGINFPLLVRIPAGASHQQKRDLVKSSDGVNRWTWKFGFVSEGYEYAICTQWYDYNDRKVKYWLSRYERNG
;
A
#
# COMPACT_ATOMS: atom_id res chain seq x y z
N MET A 1 -25.47 -21.78 7.39
CA MET A 1 -24.29 -21.23 6.67
C MET A 1 -23.61 -22.39 5.95
N LYS A 2 -23.46 -22.33 4.62
CA LYS A 2 -22.64 -23.32 3.90
C LYS A 2 -21.18 -22.90 4.05
N THR A 3 -20.38 -23.70 4.75
CA THR A 3 -18.93 -23.53 4.83
C THR A 3 -18.37 -23.81 3.44
N ILE A 4 -17.74 -22.81 2.81
CA ILE A 4 -17.02 -23.00 1.56
C ILE A 4 -15.63 -23.50 1.96
N GLU A 5 -15.34 -24.77 1.71
CA GLU A 5 -13.99 -25.29 1.89
C GLU A 5 -13.14 -24.82 0.70
N LEU A 6 -12.16 -23.97 0.98
CA LEU A 6 -11.19 -23.49 0.01
C LEU A 6 -9.96 -24.39 0.07
N SER A 7 -9.39 -24.72 -1.10
CA SER A 7 -8.06 -25.32 -1.10
C SER A 7 -7.06 -24.31 -0.54
N GLU A 8 -5.99 -24.82 0.08
CA GLU A 8 -4.94 -24.00 0.68
C GLU A 8 -4.30 -23.04 -0.34
N ASP A 9 -4.11 -23.50 -1.58
CA ASP A 9 -3.61 -22.67 -2.69
C ASP A 9 -4.56 -21.51 -3.01
N THR A 10 -5.87 -21.77 -3.07
CA THR A 10 -6.88 -20.74 -3.33
C THR A 10 -6.93 -19.72 -2.20
N TYR A 11 -6.81 -20.18 -0.95
CA TYR A 11 -6.77 -19.31 0.22
C TYR A 11 -5.57 -18.36 0.18
N ASN A 12 -4.40 -18.90 -0.20
CA ASN A 12 -3.17 -18.13 -0.32
C ASN A 12 -3.24 -17.08 -1.44
N GLU A 13 -3.81 -17.42 -2.60
CA GLU A 13 -4.04 -16.47 -3.69
C GLU A 13 -4.96 -15.31 -3.27
N LEU A 14 -6.03 -15.62 -2.55
CA LEU A 14 -6.97 -14.61 -2.07
C LEU A 14 -6.36 -13.72 -0.98
N ALA A 15 -5.51 -14.27 -0.12
CA ALA A 15 -4.77 -13.48 0.87
C ALA A 15 -3.81 -12.46 0.23
N MET A 16 -3.29 -12.73 -0.96
CA MET A 16 -2.45 -11.77 -1.70
C MET A 16 -3.25 -10.60 -2.29
N LEU A 17 -4.56 -10.78 -2.50
CA LEU A 17 -5.47 -9.77 -3.04
C LEU A 17 -6.26 -9.02 -1.96
N ALA A 18 -6.10 -9.42 -0.71
CA ALA A 18 -6.75 -8.82 0.45
C ALA A 18 -6.20 -7.41 0.71
N GLU A 19 -7.10 -6.45 0.94
CA GLU A 19 -6.70 -5.15 1.49
C GLU A 19 -6.32 -5.29 2.97
N PRO A 20 -5.59 -4.33 3.58
CA PRO A 20 -5.28 -4.39 5.00
C PRO A 20 -6.56 -4.57 5.84
N PHE A 21 -6.53 -5.49 6.81
CA PHE A 21 -7.65 -5.90 7.67
C PHE A 21 -8.77 -6.71 6.99
N GLU A 22 -8.58 -7.15 5.74
CA GLU A 22 -9.53 -8.00 5.03
C GLU A 22 -9.15 -9.48 5.17
N SER A 23 -10.13 -10.35 5.45
CA SER A 23 -9.92 -11.80 5.43
C SER A 23 -10.03 -12.36 4.01
N PRO A 24 -9.39 -13.48 3.66
CA PRO A 24 -9.53 -14.11 2.34
C PRO A 24 -10.98 -14.45 1.95
N GLU A 25 -11.83 -14.79 2.92
CA GLU A 25 -13.27 -15.00 2.70
C GLU A 25 -13.98 -13.68 2.37
N SER A 26 -13.55 -12.58 2.98
CA SER A 26 -14.04 -11.24 2.67
C SER A 26 -13.64 -10.82 1.26
N VAL A 27 -12.46 -11.25 0.78
CA VAL A 27 -12.04 -11.09 -0.62
C VAL A 27 -12.97 -11.86 -1.56
N ILE A 28 -13.40 -13.08 -1.24
CA ILE A 28 -14.38 -13.82 -2.06
C ILE A 28 -15.71 -13.07 -2.13
N ILE A 29 -16.22 -12.61 -0.99
CA ILE A 29 -17.48 -11.83 -0.94
C ILE A 29 -17.34 -10.56 -1.77
N ARG A 30 -16.19 -9.87 -1.68
CA ARG A 30 -15.88 -8.69 -2.51
C ARG A 30 -15.80 -9.05 -3.98
N LEU A 31 -15.09 -10.10 -4.39
CA LEU A 31 -14.99 -10.53 -5.79
C LEU A 31 -16.34 -10.96 -6.38
N ILE A 32 -17.20 -11.59 -5.58
CA ILE A 32 -18.58 -11.93 -5.97
C ILE A 32 -19.39 -10.64 -6.15
N LYS A 33 -19.32 -9.71 -5.19
CA LYS A 33 -19.97 -8.39 -5.31
C LYS A 33 -19.44 -7.61 -6.50
N ASP A 34 -18.13 -7.60 -6.74
CA ASP A 34 -17.47 -6.91 -7.85
C ASP A 34 -17.86 -7.54 -9.18
N ARG A 35 -18.05 -8.86 -9.29
CA ARG A 35 -18.62 -9.49 -10.51
C ARG A 35 -20.08 -9.13 -10.76
N VAL A 36 -20.87 -8.98 -9.70
CA VAL A 36 -22.27 -8.51 -9.78
C VAL A 36 -22.33 -7.01 -10.12
N THR A 37 -21.39 -6.22 -9.60
CA THR A 37 -21.29 -4.76 -9.79
C THR A 37 -20.58 -4.39 -11.09
N ALA A 38 -19.67 -5.22 -11.62
CA ALA A 38 -19.05 -5.02 -12.94
C ALA A 38 -20.08 -5.16 -14.08
N ARG A 39 -21.20 -5.86 -13.84
CA ARG A 39 -22.39 -5.81 -14.71
C ARG A 39 -23.18 -4.50 -14.60
N SER A 40 -22.83 -3.61 -13.68
CA SER A 40 -23.58 -2.42 -13.33
C SER A 40 -22.66 -1.34 -12.73
N LYS A 41 -21.90 -0.65 -13.60
CA LYS A 41 -21.18 0.63 -13.40
C LYS A 41 -19.65 0.56 -13.52
N GLU A 42 -19.16 1.10 -14.64
CA GLU A 42 -18.05 2.05 -14.64
C GLU A 42 -18.36 3.20 -13.65
N THR A 43 -17.33 3.74 -13.00
CA THR A 43 -17.34 4.88 -12.05
C THR A 43 -17.84 4.62 -10.62
N SER A 44 -16.94 4.08 -9.79
CA SER A 44 -16.97 4.30 -8.33
C SER A 44 -15.59 4.82 -7.91
N GLN A 45 -15.40 6.15 -7.90
CA GLN A 45 -14.25 6.73 -7.22
C GLN A 45 -14.39 6.49 -5.71
N PRO A 46 -13.33 6.07 -4.99
CA PRO A 46 -13.39 5.94 -3.54
C PRO A 46 -13.76 7.30 -2.93
N LEU A 47 -14.89 7.33 -2.21
CA LEU A 47 -15.40 8.53 -1.56
C LEU A 47 -14.36 9.04 -0.55
N LYS A 48 -13.95 10.30 -0.70
CA LYS A 48 -13.17 10.99 0.33
C LYS A 48 -14.03 11.15 1.56
N THR A 49 -13.62 10.58 2.69
CA THR A 49 -14.25 10.82 3.98
C THR A 49 -14.20 12.31 4.30
N GLU A 50 -15.28 12.87 4.86
CA GLU A 50 -15.36 14.30 5.19
C GLU A 50 -14.12 14.75 5.98
N GLY A 51 -13.45 15.80 5.49
CA GLY A 51 -12.22 16.36 6.09
C GLY A 51 -10.88 15.81 5.56
N ARG A 52 -10.86 14.75 4.75
CA ARG A 52 -9.63 14.24 4.10
C ARG A 52 -9.27 15.07 2.85
N LEU A 53 -7.99 15.38 2.68
CA LEU A 53 -7.44 15.92 1.43
C LEU A 53 -7.22 14.80 0.40
N PHE A 54 -6.78 13.63 0.88
CA PHE A 54 -6.47 12.46 0.07
C PHE A 54 -7.04 11.19 0.67
N THR A 55 -7.48 10.28 -0.20
CA THR A 55 -7.68 8.87 0.12
C THR A 55 -6.34 8.18 0.31
N ASN A 56 -6.29 7.09 1.08
CA ASN A 56 -5.06 6.31 1.28
C ASN A 56 -4.48 5.81 -0.05
N ARG A 57 -5.35 5.46 -0.98
CA ARG A 57 -4.98 5.09 -2.35
C ARG A 57 -4.27 6.22 -3.08
N GLU A 58 -4.84 7.43 -3.10
CA GLU A 58 -4.21 8.60 -3.74
C GLU A 58 -2.83 8.90 -3.14
N ILE A 59 -2.67 8.76 -1.82
CA ILE A 59 -1.39 8.97 -1.15
C ILE A 59 -0.36 7.95 -1.66
N GLN A 60 -0.71 6.67 -1.63
CA GLN A 60 0.20 5.58 -2.03
C GLN A 60 0.58 5.69 -3.50
N GLU A 61 -0.38 5.89 -4.40
CA GLU A 61 -0.14 6.03 -5.83
C GLU A 61 0.78 7.22 -6.15
N ARG A 62 0.54 8.38 -5.54
CA ARG A 62 1.31 9.61 -5.83
C ARG A 62 2.70 9.57 -5.24
N ILE A 63 2.85 9.10 -4.00
CA ILE A 63 4.17 8.93 -3.38
C ILE A 63 4.99 7.95 -4.18
N SER A 64 4.45 6.77 -4.51
CA SER A 64 5.19 5.76 -5.26
C SER A 64 5.61 6.28 -6.63
N ARG A 65 4.72 6.99 -7.35
CA ARG A 65 5.07 7.60 -8.65
C ARG A 65 6.27 8.53 -8.57
N ILE A 66 6.33 9.39 -7.54
CA ILE A 66 7.46 10.29 -7.31
C ILE A 66 8.70 9.50 -6.90
N ALA A 67 8.52 8.51 -6.03
CA ALA A 67 9.61 7.72 -5.46
C ALA A 67 10.43 6.96 -6.52
N VAL A 68 9.82 6.51 -7.63
CA VAL A 68 10.54 5.89 -8.74
C VAL A 68 11.67 6.76 -9.28
N GLY A 69 11.50 8.09 -9.30
CA GLY A 69 12.48 9.04 -9.81
C GLY A 69 13.46 9.59 -8.77
N LEU A 70 13.39 9.13 -7.52
CA LEU A 70 14.28 9.62 -6.46
C LEU A 70 15.64 8.93 -6.49
N THR A 71 16.65 9.64 -6.01
CA THR A 71 18.00 9.07 -5.84
C THR A 71 18.02 7.98 -4.76
N PRO A 72 19.01 7.06 -4.78
CA PRO A 72 19.13 6.02 -3.76
C PRO A 72 19.22 6.56 -2.33
N SER A 73 19.87 7.73 -2.14
CA SER A 73 19.95 8.39 -0.84
C SER A 73 18.58 8.84 -0.33
N LYS A 74 17.74 9.40 -1.22
CA LYS A 74 16.37 9.80 -0.88
C LYS A 74 15.47 8.60 -0.62
N LEU A 75 15.62 7.52 -1.39
CA LEU A 75 14.92 6.27 -1.10
C LEU A 75 15.33 5.68 0.26
N ALA A 76 16.60 5.76 0.63
CA ALA A 76 17.09 5.33 1.94
C ALA A 76 16.51 6.17 3.09
N GLU A 77 16.36 7.49 2.92
CA GLU A 77 15.65 8.36 3.87
C GLU A 77 14.20 7.90 4.08
N LEU A 78 13.48 7.53 3.01
CA LEU A 78 12.10 7.01 3.10
C LEU A 78 12.01 5.60 3.74
N CYS A 79 13.13 4.88 3.84
CA CYS A 79 13.23 3.62 4.58
C CYS A 79 13.55 3.81 6.07
N ASN A 80 13.76 5.05 6.53
CA ASN A 80 14.02 5.36 7.93
C ASN A 80 12.73 5.77 8.66
N SER A 81 12.47 5.18 9.83
CA SER A 81 11.27 5.45 10.64
C SER A 81 11.23 6.87 11.19
N ASP A 82 12.36 7.39 11.68
CA ASP A 82 12.43 8.73 12.28
C ASP A 82 12.21 9.80 11.22
N HIS A 83 12.83 9.62 10.05
CA HIS A 83 12.58 10.47 8.89
C HIS A 83 11.12 10.42 8.46
N SER A 84 10.52 9.22 8.39
CA SER A 84 9.11 9.05 8.03
C SER A 84 8.17 9.70 9.04
N LYS A 85 8.52 9.68 10.33
CA LYS A 85 7.77 10.34 11.40
C LYS A 85 7.85 11.85 11.28
N GLU A 86 9.03 12.40 11.03
CA GLU A 86 9.24 13.82 10.83
C GLU A 86 8.46 14.31 9.61
N VAL A 87 8.68 13.68 8.45
CA VAL A 87 8.17 14.14 7.15
C VAL A 87 6.69 13.84 6.96
N PHE A 88 6.20 12.67 7.36
CA PHE A 88 4.83 12.21 7.10
C PHE A 88 4.00 12.02 8.36
N GLY A 89 4.60 11.96 9.54
CA GLY A 89 3.89 11.63 10.78
C GLY A 89 3.55 10.15 10.92
N ILE A 90 4.35 9.26 10.31
CA ILE A 90 4.19 7.80 10.42
C ILE A 90 5.28 7.26 11.34
N ASN A 91 4.94 6.37 12.28
CA ASN A 91 5.89 5.79 13.24
C ASN A 91 6.69 4.60 12.69
N PHE A 92 6.60 4.34 11.40
CA PHE A 92 7.26 3.24 10.70
C PHE A 92 7.92 3.79 9.43
N PRO A 93 8.89 3.08 8.85
CA PRO A 93 9.39 3.40 7.53
C PRO A 93 8.26 3.55 6.51
N LEU A 94 8.29 4.64 5.74
CA LEU A 94 7.34 4.83 4.64
C LEU A 94 7.50 3.72 3.59
N LEU A 95 8.75 3.39 3.28
CA LEU A 95 9.11 2.32 2.37
C LEU A 95 9.87 1.21 3.10
N VAL A 96 9.56 -0.04 2.76
CA VAL A 96 10.44 -1.18 3.03
C VAL A 96 10.95 -1.70 1.71
N ARG A 97 12.18 -2.25 1.69
CA ARG A 97 12.80 -2.72 0.45
C ARG A 97 13.43 -4.08 0.61
N ILE A 98 13.52 -4.81 -0.50
CA ILE A 98 14.15 -6.11 -0.58
C ILE A 98 14.88 -6.25 -1.91
N PRO A 99 15.99 -7.02 -2.00
CA PRO A 99 16.63 -7.29 -3.29
C PRO A 99 15.64 -7.84 -4.30
N ALA A 100 15.74 -7.37 -5.55
CA ALA A 100 14.96 -7.89 -6.66
C ALA A 100 15.22 -9.39 -6.82
N GLY A 101 14.15 -10.16 -7.05
CA GLY A 101 14.21 -11.62 -7.15
C GLY A 101 14.15 -12.36 -5.80
N ALA A 102 13.89 -11.66 -4.69
CA ALA A 102 13.56 -12.32 -3.43
C ALA A 102 12.32 -13.21 -3.54
N SER A 103 12.28 -14.27 -2.73
CA SER A 103 11.20 -15.25 -2.77
C SER A 103 9.87 -14.66 -2.31
N HIS A 104 8.76 -15.28 -2.73
CA HIS A 104 7.42 -14.88 -2.30
C HIS A 104 7.27 -14.87 -0.77
N GLN A 105 7.90 -15.83 -0.06
CA GLN A 105 7.87 -15.86 1.40
C GLN A 105 8.55 -14.63 2.00
N GLN A 106 9.75 -14.29 1.51
CA GLN A 106 10.47 -13.11 2.00
C GLN A 106 9.69 -11.82 1.74
N LYS A 107 9.01 -11.70 0.59
CA LYS A 107 8.14 -10.56 0.28
C LYS A 107 6.92 -10.48 1.21
N ARG A 108 6.32 -11.61 1.58
CA ARG A 108 5.20 -11.67 2.53
C ARG A 108 5.61 -11.28 3.94
N ASP A 109 6.80 -11.72 4.37
CA ASP A 109 7.28 -11.44 5.72
C ASP A 109 7.71 -9.98 5.88
N LEU A 110 8.32 -9.39 4.84
CA LEU A 110 8.76 -7.99 4.87
C LEU A 110 7.62 -6.98 5.09
N VAL A 111 6.43 -7.26 4.56
CA VAL A 111 5.31 -6.31 4.64
C VAL A 111 4.53 -6.36 5.96
N LYS A 112 4.95 -7.24 6.88
CA LYS A 112 4.40 -7.34 8.23
C LYS A 112 5.26 -6.57 9.22
N SER A 113 4.65 -5.84 10.13
CA SER A 113 5.36 -5.33 11.31
C SER A 113 5.65 -6.45 12.31
N SER A 114 6.43 -6.14 13.34
CA SER A 114 6.79 -7.08 14.42
C SER A 114 5.61 -7.67 15.18
N ASP A 115 4.44 -7.02 15.13
CA ASP A 115 3.15 -7.47 15.67
C ASP A 115 2.37 -8.38 14.70
N GLY A 116 2.93 -8.69 13.52
CA GLY A 116 2.31 -9.53 12.49
C GLY A 116 1.30 -8.80 11.59
N VAL A 117 1.08 -7.50 11.77
CA VAL A 117 0.12 -6.71 10.99
C VAL A 117 0.71 -6.32 9.64
N ASN A 118 -0.05 -6.47 8.55
CA ASN A 118 0.34 -5.98 7.22
C ASN A 118 0.34 -4.43 7.19
N ARG A 119 1.51 -3.82 7.38
CA ARG A 119 1.70 -2.36 7.37
C ARG A 119 2.14 -1.82 6.02
N TRP A 120 2.65 -2.67 5.14
CA TRP A 120 3.09 -2.31 3.80
C TRP A 120 2.34 -3.09 2.74
N THR A 121 2.33 -2.57 1.51
CA THR A 121 1.73 -3.25 0.36
C THR A 121 2.63 -3.17 -0.86
N TRP A 122 2.65 -4.25 -1.62
CA TRP A 122 3.28 -4.32 -2.94
C TRP A 122 2.39 -3.76 -4.05
N LYS A 123 1.09 -3.50 -3.79
CA LYS A 123 0.10 -3.02 -4.78
C LYS A 123 0.51 -1.72 -5.47
N PHE A 124 1.17 -0.85 -4.72
CA PHE A 124 1.74 0.41 -5.21
C PHE A 124 3.26 0.41 -5.05
N GLY A 125 3.86 -0.78 -4.97
CA GLY A 125 5.30 -0.93 -4.92
C GLY A 125 5.96 -0.60 -6.25
N PHE A 126 7.28 -0.47 -6.24
CA PHE A 126 8.06 -0.17 -7.43
C PHE A 126 9.46 -0.76 -7.34
N VAL A 127 10.15 -0.83 -8.47
CA VAL A 127 11.52 -1.33 -8.56
C VAL A 127 12.47 -0.17 -8.85
N SER A 128 13.58 -0.09 -8.14
CA SER A 128 14.64 0.89 -8.39
C SER A 128 15.98 0.35 -7.91
N GLU A 129 17.02 0.47 -8.75
CA GLU A 129 18.42 0.12 -8.42
C GLU A 129 18.59 -1.29 -7.82
N GLY A 130 17.92 -2.29 -8.40
CA GLY A 130 18.02 -3.70 -7.97
C GLY A 130 17.25 -4.04 -6.69
N TYR A 131 16.41 -3.13 -6.18
CA TYR A 131 15.51 -3.36 -5.06
C TYR A 131 14.05 -3.20 -5.46
N GLU A 132 13.19 -4.00 -4.85
CA GLU A 132 11.74 -3.82 -4.86
C GLU A 132 11.31 -3.12 -3.57
N TYR A 133 10.49 -2.09 -3.68
CA TYR A 133 10.00 -1.27 -2.58
C TYR A 133 8.51 -1.48 -2.38
N ALA A 134 8.08 -1.72 -1.14
CA ALA A 134 6.69 -1.70 -0.71
C ALA A 134 6.40 -0.42 0.07
N ILE A 135 5.16 0.06 0.00
CA ILE A 135 4.75 1.33 0.62
C ILE A 135 3.79 1.12 1.79
N CYS A 136 3.92 1.98 2.80
CA CYS A 136 3.06 1.94 3.98
C CYS A 136 1.57 2.16 3.60
N THR A 137 0.70 1.35 4.20
CA THR A 137 -0.74 1.35 3.90
C THR A 137 -1.55 2.28 4.79
N GLN A 138 -1.02 2.66 5.94
CA GLN A 138 -1.76 3.29 7.02
C GLN A 138 -1.63 4.81 6.99
N TRP A 139 -2.73 5.48 6.62
CA TRP A 139 -2.80 6.93 6.52
C TRP A 139 -4.06 7.48 7.18
N TYR A 140 -3.88 8.53 7.96
CA TYR A 140 -4.93 9.24 8.68
C TYR A 140 -5.06 10.68 8.18
N ASP A 141 -6.16 11.33 8.54
CA ASP A 141 -6.46 12.71 8.18
C ASP A 141 -5.36 13.70 8.58
N TYR A 142 -4.76 13.51 9.75
CA TYR A 142 -3.67 14.35 10.23
C TYR A 142 -2.39 14.22 9.39
N ASN A 143 -2.22 13.13 8.64
CA ASN A 143 -1.07 12.96 7.73
C ASN A 143 -1.21 13.79 6.45
N ASP A 144 -2.45 14.09 6.03
CA ASP A 144 -2.73 14.65 4.71
C ASP A 144 -2.01 15.97 4.45
N ARG A 145 -1.88 16.85 5.45
CA ARG A 145 -1.16 18.13 5.31
C ARG A 145 0.33 17.91 5.05
N LYS A 146 0.94 16.97 5.76
CA LYS A 146 2.35 16.60 5.59
C LYS A 146 2.60 15.96 4.23
N VAL A 147 1.71 15.04 3.81
CA VAL A 147 1.74 14.44 2.48
C VAL A 147 1.62 15.51 1.39
N LYS A 148 0.64 16.42 1.49
CA LYS A 148 0.46 17.53 0.53
C LYS A 148 1.72 18.37 0.42
N TYR A 149 2.33 18.73 1.55
CA TYR A 149 3.56 19.51 1.57
C TYR A 149 4.71 18.78 0.89
N TRP A 150 4.92 17.49 1.20
CA TRP A 150 5.95 16.68 0.56
C TRP A 150 5.74 16.58 -0.94
N LEU A 151 4.53 16.21 -1.39
CA LEU A 151 4.16 16.11 -2.81
C LEU A 151 4.44 17.42 -3.56
N SER A 152 4.12 18.57 -2.97
CA SER A 152 4.32 19.88 -3.60
C SER A 152 5.78 20.21 -3.92
N ARG A 153 6.76 19.56 -3.25
CA ARG A 153 8.18 19.75 -3.53
C ARG A 153 8.67 18.99 -4.76
N TYR A 154 7.92 17.97 -5.19
CA TYR A 154 8.33 17.08 -6.29
C TYR A 154 7.41 17.19 -7.50
N GLU A 155 6.11 17.47 -7.31
CA GLU A 155 5.14 17.61 -8.41
C GLU A 155 5.30 18.89 -9.23
N ARG A 156 6.16 19.82 -8.81
CA ARG A 156 6.45 21.08 -9.53
C ARG A 156 7.53 20.96 -10.61
N ASN A 157 8.09 19.78 -10.82
CA ASN A 157 9.08 19.51 -11.87
C ASN A 157 8.50 18.71 -13.06
N GLY A 158 7.22 18.93 -13.38
CA GLY A 158 6.57 18.38 -14.58
C GLY A 158 6.44 19.42 -15.68
#